data_AF-A0A9E6DTU1-F1
#
_entry.id   AF-A0A9E6DTU1-F1
#
_cell.length_a   1.000
_cell.length_b   1.000
_cell.length_c   1.000
_cell.angle_alpha   90.00
_cell.angle_beta   90.00
_cell.angle_gamma   90.00
#
_symmetry.space_group_name_H-M   'P 1'
#
loop_
_entity.id
_entity.type
_entity.pdbx_description
1 polymer ?
#
loop_
_entity_poly.entity_id
_entity_poly.type
_entity_poly.pdbx_seq_one_letter_code
_entity_poly.pdbx_strand_id
1 'polypeptide(L)'
;MTISQQLNELQLISGNKLSNIFNNLYNDILTINYDSESKLVNELWNRYNPSSPSLNGSVFEGILAAIFYRSNIIPLFIQAKISFVLNVDFDFVLYSKEYGPIALSAKTSLRERYKQADLEGMMLKQVHRKAKSFLLTLNKQEANGVNKKIANGEVLGIDDVVVVNDKKFDTLISYLKKLTFYKPEKIDIITSTRYIHKTYTMSK
;
A
#
# COMPACT_ATOMS: atom_id res chain seq x y z
N MET A 1 26.12 11.26 -0.82
CA MET A 1 24.98 10.50 -1.40
C MET A 1 23.73 11.34 -1.23
N THR A 2 22.98 11.59 -2.29
CA THR A 2 21.74 12.38 -2.21
C THR A 2 20.64 11.56 -1.53
N ILE A 3 19.61 12.23 -0.98
CA ILE A 3 18.50 11.51 -0.35
C ILE A 3 17.76 10.62 -1.37
N SER A 4 17.60 11.06 -2.62
CA SER A 4 16.98 10.23 -3.65
C SER A 4 17.77 8.96 -3.92
N GLN A 5 19.11 9.01 -3.91
CA GLN A 5 19.94 7.81 -4.07
C GLN A 5 19.66 6.83 -2.93
N GLN A 6 19.53 7.31 -1.69
CA GLN A 6 19.24 6.45 -0.53
C GLN A 6 17.86 5.81 -0.65
N LEU A 7 16.86 6.60 -1.04
CA LEU A 7 15.50 6.10 -1.21
C LEU A 7 15.36 5.12 -2.38
N ASN A 8 16.13 5.29 -3.47
CA ASN A 8 16.15 4.33 -4.58
C ASN A 8 16.85 3.02 -4.18
N GLU A 9 17.95 3.07 -3.41
CA GLU A 9 18.61 1.86 -2.87
C GLU A 9 17.69 1.08 -1.94
N LEU A 10 16.90 1.80 -1.13
CA LEU A 10 15.84 1.23 -0.28
C LEU A 10 14.56 0.85 -1.07
N GLN A 11 14.52 1.12 -2.38
CA GLN A 11 13.38 0.86 -3.26
C GLN A 11 12.06 1.56 -2.84
N LEU A 12 12.14 2.70 -2.16
CA LEU A 12 10.98 3.44 -1.64
C LEU A 12 10.38 4.41 -2.65
N ILE A 13 11.16 4.86 -3.63
CA ILE A 13 10.72 5.74 -4.72
C ILE A 13 11.36 5.27 -6.04
N SER A 14 10.79 5.69 -7.17
CA SER A 14 11.39 5.47 -8.49
C SER A 14 11.11 6.65 -9.44
N GLY A 15 11.98 6.82 -10.44
CA GLY A 15 11.83 7.82 -11.50
C GLY A 15 12.51 9.16 -11.22
N ASN A 16 13.01 9.79 -12.29
CA ASN A 16 13.84 11.00 -12.22
C ASN A 16 13.08 12.21 -11.66
N LYS A 17 11.83 12.41 -12.09
CA LYS A 17 11.03 13.55 -11.66
C LYS A 17 10.73 13.50 -10.15
N LEU A 18 10.37 12.32 -9.64
CA LEU A 18 10.13 12.11 -8.22
C LEU A 18 11.43 12.26 -7.41
N SER A 19 12.53 11.69 -7.90
CA SER A 19 13.86 11.82 -7.28
C SER A 19 14.30 13.28 -7.13
N ASN A 20 14.08 14.12 -8.15
CA ASN A 20 14.39 15.55 -8.08
C ASN A 20 13.57 16.28 -7.01
N ILE A 21 12.28 15.97 -6.89
CA ILE A 21 11.42 16.55 -5.86
C ILE A 21 11.92 16.16 -4.47
N PHE A 22 12.24 14.88 -4.27
CA PHE A 22 12.70 14.39 -2.98
C PHE A 22 14.06 14.98 -2.58
N ASN A 23 14.99 15.16 -3.52
CA ASN A 23 16.23 15.88 -3.25
C ASN A 23 16.02 17.32 -2.81
N ASN A 24 15.04 18.00 -3.41
CA ASN A 24 14.81 19.43 -3.16
C ASN A 24 14.03 19.69 -1.87
N LEU A 25 13.04 18.86 -1.54
CA LEU A 25 12.09 19.13 -0.46
C LEU A 25 12.29 18.26 0.79
N TYR A 26 12.95 17.11 0.65
CA TYR A 26 12.89 16.02 1.62
C TYR A 26 14.27 15.44 1.95
N ASN A 27 15.33 16.27 1.94
CA ASN A 27 16.70 15.85 2.23
C ASN A 27 16.88 15.20 3.62
N ASP A 28 15.95 15.44 4.53
CA ASP A 28 15.90 14.98 5.92
C ASP A 28 14.85 13.88 6.16
N ILE A 29 14.13 13.38 5.14
CA ILE A 29 12.95 12.50 5.33
C ILE A 29 13.24 11.25 6.17
N LEU A 30 14.46 10.71 6.09
CA LEU A 30 14.89 9.52 6.85
C LEU A 30 15.34 9.84 8.28
N THR A 31 15.69 11.10 8.58
CA THR A 31 16.35 11.50 9.83
C THR A 31 15.56 12.50 10.65
N ILE A 32 14.58 13.18 10.06
CA ILE A 32 13.77 14.19 10.73
C ILE A 32 13.05 13.61 11.94
N ASN A 33 13.14 14.29 13.09
CA ASN A 33 12.45 13.89 14.31
C ASN A 33 10.97 14.29 14.22
N TYR A 34 10.08 13.45 14.75
CA TYR A 34 8.65 13.67 14.74
C TYR A 34 7.98 13.02 15.96
N ASP A 35 6.87 13.60 16.44
CA ASP A 35 6.16 13.03 17.61
C ASP A 35 5.23 11.87 17.24
N SER A 36 4.66 11.90 16.03
CA SER A 36 3.76 10.85 15.51
C SER A 36 3.80 10.78 13.99
N GLU A 37 3.46 9.62 13.42
CA GLU A 37 3.48 9.39 11.99
C GLU A 37 2.53 10.33 11.24
N SER A 38 1.36 10.64 11.81
CA SER A 38 0.41 11.61 11.23
C SER A 38 0.98 13.03 11.16
N LYS A 39 1.75 13.45 12.17
CA LYS A 39 2.45 14.74 12.15
C LYS A 39 3.56 14.75 11.10
N LEU A 40 4.31 13.65 10.95
CA LEU A 40 5.33 13.54 9.91
C LEU A 40 4.70 13.62 8.51
N VAL A 41 3.57 12.94 8.25
CA VAL A 41 2.83 13.10 7.00
C VAL A 41 2.48 14.56 6.76
N ASN A 42 1.88 15.22 7.76
CA ASN A 42 1.45 16.60 7.64
C ASN A 42 2.62 17.53 7.34
N GLU A 43 3.73 17.37 8.04
CA GLU A 43 4.93 18.17 7.83
C GLU A 43 5.49 17.99 6.41
N LEU A 44 5.70 16.75 5.97
CA LEU A 44 6.25 16.47 4.64
C LEU A 44 5.31 16.94 3.54
N TRP A 45 4.01 16.66 3.66
CA TRP A 45 3.04 17.07 2.66
C TRP A 45 2.93 18.60 2.53
N ASN A 46 3.05 19.35 3.62
CA ASN A 46 2.99 20.82 3.58
C ASN A 46 4.21 21.47 2.91
N ARG A 47 5.34 20.77 2.78
CA ARG A 47 6.50 21.24 1.99
C ARG A 47 6.25 21.13 0.49
N TYR A 48 5.32 20.27 0.08
CA TYR A 48 4.97 20.07 -1.31
C TYR A 48 3.91 21.06 -1.76
N ASN A 49 4.12 21.69 -2.92
CA ASN A 49 3.06 22.40 -3.61
C ASN A 49 2.40 21.46 -4.64
N PRO A 50 1.16 21.00 -4.43
CA PRO A 50 0.50 20.09 -5.35
C PRO A 50 0.39 20.67 -6.75
N SER A 51 0.63 19.84 -7.75
CA SER A 51 0.62 20.22 -9.15
C SER A 51 -0.31 19.29 -9.94
N SER A 52 0.21 18.37 -10.75
CA SER A 52 -0.61 17.45 -11.53
C SER A 52 -1.11 16.27 -10.67
N PRO A 53 -2.34 15.76 -10.91
CA PRO A 53 -2.88 14.63 -10.14
C PRO A 53 -1.96 13.41 -10.09
N SER A 54 -1.32 13.06 -11.20
CA SER A 54 -0.38 11.95 -11.28
C SER A 54 0.85 12.19 -10.39
N LEU A 55 1.47 13.37 -10.45
CA LEU A 55 2.64 13.67 -9.64
C LEU A 55 2.30 13.76 -8.14
N ASN A 56 1.13 14.32 -7.82
CA ASN A 56 0.62 14.38 -6.45
C ASN A 56 0.45 12.98 -5.87
N GLY A 57 -0.05 12.02 -6.66
CA GLY A 57 -0.13 10.61 -6.27
C GLY A 57 1.23 10.01 -5.99
N SER A 58 2.19 10.16 -6.92
CA SER A 58 3.54 9.60 -6.73
C SER A 58 4.30 10.21 -5.55
N VAL A 59 4.16 11.51 -5.29
CA VAL A 59 4.75 12.16 -4.11
C VAL A 59 4.09 11.64 -2.82
N PHE A 60 2.76 11.49 -2.85
CA PHE A 60 2.01 10.96 -1.71
C PHE A 60 2.42 9.52 -1.36
N GLU A 61 2.51 8.65 -2.36
CA GLU A 61 3.00 7.27 -2.20
C GLU A 61 4.43 7.23 -1.67
N GLY A 62 5.34 8.05 -2.20
CA GLY A 62 6.73 8.09 -1.73
C GLY A 62 6.87 8.55 -0.27
N ILE A 63 6.03 9.50 0.18
CA ILE A 63 5.98 9.91 1.59
C ILE A 63 5.51 8.74 2.46
N LEU A 64 4.43 8.06 2.07
CA LEU A 64 3.91 6.91 2.83
C LEU A 64 4.91 5.76 2.89
N ALA A 65 5.59 5.45 1.79
CA ALA A 65 6.62 4.43 1.73
C ALA A 65 7.76 4.72 2.73
N ALA A 66 8.25 5.97 2.77
CA ALA A 66 9.25 6.40 3.73
C ALA A 66 8.77 6.27 5.17
N ILE A 67 7.51 6.62 5.46
CA ILE A 67 6.94 6.52 6.81
C ILE A 67 6.78 5.07 7.25
N PHE A 68 6.31 4.17 6.39
CA PHE A 68 6.22 2.74 6.70
C PHE A 68 7.61 2.15 6.98
N TYR A 69 8.60 2.50 6.15
CA TYR A 69 9.98 2.10 6.36
C TYR A 69 10.52 2.58 7.72
N ARG A 70 10.37 3.88 8.03
CA ARG A 70 10.80 4.45 9.32
C ARG A 70 10.06 3.89 10.52
N SER A 71 8.83 3.43 10.31
CA SER A 71 8.00 2.78 11.33
C SER A 71 8.29 1.30 11.52
N ASN A 72 9.28 0.75 10.81
CA ASN A 72 9.63 -0.67 10.78
C ASN A 72 8.45 -1.58 10.35
N ILE A 73 7.59 -1.07 9.45
CA ILE A 73 6.47 -1.81 8.85
C ILE A 73 6.98 -2.43 7.54
N ILE A 74 7.75 -3.50 7.68
CA ILE A 74 8.45 -4.21 6.60
C ILE A 74 8.39 -5.74 6.84
N PRO A 75 8.52 -6.60 5.81
CA PRO A 75 8.73 -6.28 4.38
C PRO A 75 7.49 -5.68 3.71
N LEU A 76 7.69 -4.54 3.03
CA LEU A 76 6.68 -3.82 2.26
C LEU A 76 6.87 -4.08 0.77
N PHE A 77 5.80 -4.43 0.08
CA PHE A 77 5.78 -4.57 -1.38
C PHE A 77 5.07 -3.36 -1.99
N ILE A 78 5.74 -2.65 -2.90
CA ILE A 78 5.23 -1.44 -3.55
C ILE A 78 4.83 -1.79 -4.98
N GLN A 79 3.68 -1.30 -5.46
CA GLN A 79 3.14 -1.58 -6.80
C GLN A 79 3.09 -3.09 -7.09
N ALA A 80 2.49 -3.84 -6.15
CA ALA A 80 2.58 -5.28 -6.10
C ALA A 80 1.39 -5.96 -6.80
N LYS A 81 1.69 -7.06 -7.49
CA LYS A 81 0.72 -8.04 -7.98
C LYS A 81 0.71 -9.25 -7.06
N ILE A 82 -0.47 -9.66 -6.59
CA ILE A 82 -0.63 -10.87 -5.77
C ILE A 82 -1.08 -12.01 -6.67
N SER A 83 -0.42 -13.17 -6.57
CA SER A 83 -0.79 -14.37 -7.34
C SER A 83 -2.26 -14.73 -7.15
N PHE A 84 -2.91 -15.14 -8.24
CA PHE A 84 -4.34 -15.47 -8.32
C PHE A 84 -5.33 -14.31 -8.11
N VAL A 85 -4.86 -13.11 -7.75
CA VAL A 85 -5.67 -11.88 -7.78
C VAL A 85 -5.49 -11.24 -9.16
N LEU A 86 -6.44 -11.47 -10.05
CA LEU A 86 -6.33 -11.07 -11.45
C LEU A 86 -6.57 -9.57 -11.63
N ASN A 87 -5.78 -8.94 -12.51
CA ASN A 87 -5.96 -7.57 -12.99
C ASN A 87 -6.00 -6.50 -11.89
N VAL A 88 -5.28 -6.72 -10.79
CA VAL A 88 -5.14 -5.74 -9.71
C VAL A 88 -3.67 -5.43 -9.46
N ASP A 89 -3.37 -4.14 -9.45
CA ASP A 89 -2.08 -3.58 -9.03
C ASP A 89 -2.30 -2.84 -7.71
N PHE A 90 -1.71 -3.34 -6.63
CA PHE A 90 -1.85 -2.74 -5.30
C PHE A 90 -0.73 -1.73 -5.05
N ASP A 91 -1.07 -0.54 -4.55
CA ASP A 91 -0.09 0.51 -4.22
C ASP A 91 0.92 0.00 -3.18
N PHE A 92 0.41 -0.58 -2.08
CA PHE A 92 1.21 -1.22 -1.04
C PHE A 92 0.59 -2.54 -0.59
N VAL A 93 1.44 -3.55 -0.36
CA VAL A 93 1.04 -4.82 0.26
C VAL A 93 2.03 -5.17 1.37
N LEU A 94 1.48 -5.59 2.51
CA LEU A 94 2.20 -6.28 3.57
C LEU A 94 1.67 -7.70 3.68
N TYR A 95 2.50 -8.67 4.07
CA TYR A 95 2.05 -10.04 4.32
C TYR A 95 2.22 -10.38 5.80
N SER A 96 1.10 -10.57 6.50
CA SER A 96 1.04 -10.83 7.93
C SER A 96 0.71 -12.29 8.22
N LYS A 97 1.20 -12.85 9.32
CA LYS A 97 0.82 -14.20 9.77
C LYS A 97 -0.64 -14.27 10.23
N GLU A 98 -1.19 -13.14 10.66
CA GLU A 98 -2.50 -13.01 11.27
C GLU A 98 -3.63 -12.96 10.22
N TYR A 99 -3.42 -12.20 9.14
CA TYR A 99 -4.45 -11.91 8.13
C TYR A 99 -4.06 -12.31 6.70
N GLY A 100 -2.81 -12.73 6.48
CA GLY A 100 -2.27 -12.85 5.14
C GLY A 100 -2.00 -11.45 4.56
N PRO A 101 -2.35 -11.19 3.28
CA PRO A 101 -2.09 -9.90 2.67
C PRO A 101 -2.91 -8.78 3.30
N ILE A 102 -2.26 -7.65 3.50
CA ILE A 102 -2.85 -6.38 3.89
C ILE A 102 -2.55 -5.38 2.79
N ALA A 103 -3.55 -5.01 2.02
CA ALA A 103 -3.45 -4.01 0.97
C ALA A 103 -3.69 -2.62 1.55
N LEU A 104 -2.83 -1.66 1.20
CA LEU A 104 -3.01 -0.25 1.50
C LEU A 104 -3.05 0.51 0.17
N SER A 105 -4.21 0.99 -0.23
CA SER A 105 -4.37 1.83 -1.42
C SER A 105 -4.23 3.29 -1.02
N ALA A 106 -3.47 4.10 -1.77
CA ALA A 106 -3.18 5.48 -1.43
C ALA A 106 -3.79 6.44 -2.46
N LYS A 107 -4.68 7.34 -2.03
CA LYS A 107 -5.30 8.34 -2.90
C LYS A 107 -5.38 9.69 -2.20
N THR A 108 -4.80 10.73 -2.80
CA THR A 108 -4.89 12.11 -2.28
C THR A 108 -6.34 12.62 -2.21
N SER A 109 -7.20 12.17 -3.12
CA SER A 109 -8.65 12.34 -3.11
C SER A 109 -9.35 11.08 -3.63
N LEU A 110 -10.49 10.76 -3.04
CA LEU A 110 -11.25 9.54 -3.29
C LEU A 110 -12.27 9.70 -4.42
N ARG A 111 -13.14 10.73 -4.40
CA ARG A 111 -14.29 10.85 -5.33
C ARG A 111 -14.99 9.51 -5.58
N GLU A 112 -15.19 9.07 -6.83
CA GLU A 112 -15.66 7.73 -7.19
C GLU A 112 -14.58 6.65 -7.16
N ARG A 113 -13.29 7.02 -7.07
CA ARG A 113 -12.14 6.11 -7.13
C ARG A 113 -12.05 5.15 -5.95
N TYR A 114 -12.74 5.43 -4.83
CA TYR A 114 -12.86 4.43 -3.75
C TYR A 114 -13.54 3.14 -4.24
N LYS A 115 -14.41 3.22 -5.27
CA LYS A 115 -15.05 2.03 -5.86
C LYS A 115 -14.05 1.08 -6.48
N GLN A 116 -12.95 1.61 -7.02
CA GLN A 116 -11.87 0.79 -7.53
C GLN A 116 -11.18 0.06 -6.37
N ALA A 117 -10.78 0.78 -5.32
CA ALA A 117 -10.18 0.17 -4.13
C ALA A 117 -11.11 -0.85 -3.45
N ASP A 118 -12.43 -0.63 -3.53
CA ASP A 118 -13.44 -1.58 -3.07
C ASP A 118 -13.43 -2.86 -3.89
N LEU A 119 -13.46 -2.75 -5.23
CA LEU A 119 -13.36 -3.92 -6.11
C LEU A 119 -12.05 -4.68 -5.91
N GLU A 120 -10.93 -3.97 -5.79
CA GLU A 120 -9.60 -4.54 -5.52
C GLU A 120 -9.59 -5.31 -4.19
N GLY A 121 -10.14 -4.73 -3.13
CA GLY A 121 -10.28 -5.38 -1.82
C GLY A 121 -11.22 -6.60 -1.85
N MET A 122 -12.31 -6.55 -2.62
CA MET A 122 -13.18 -7.70 -2.82
C MET A 122 -12.46 -8.85 -3.54
N MET A 123 -11.74 -8.56 -4.62
CA MET A 123 -10.95 -9.56 -5.36
C MET A 123 -9.86 -10.17 -4.46
N LEU A 124 -9.18 -9.34 -3.68
CA LEU A 124 -8.20 -9.80 -2.70
C LEU A 124 -8.82 -10.80 -1.72
N LYS A 125 -9.99 -10.46 -1.16
CA LYS A 125 -10.71 -11.30 -0.18
C LYS A 125 -11.31 -12.56 -0.80
N GLN A 126 -11.51 -12.62 -2.12
CA GLN A 126 -11.93 -13.85 -2.79
C GLN A 126 -10.83 -14.93 -2.76
N VAL A 127 -9.57 -14.50 -2.90
CA VAL A 127 -8.39 -15.39 -2.86
C VAL A 127 -7.91 -15.58 -1.42
N HIS A 128 -7.81 -14.50 -0.66
CA HIS A 128 -7.29 -14.46 0.71
C HIS A 128 -8.38 -14.01 1.67
N ARG A 129 -9.18 -14.95 2.18
CA ARG A 129 -10.41 -14.65 2.95
C ARG A 129 -10.23 -13.78 4.19
N LYS A 130 -9.04 -13.81 4.81
CA LYS A 130 -8.72 -13.02 6.01
C LYS A 130 -8.06 -11.67 5.70
N ALA A 131 -7.78 -11.40 4.42
CA ALA A 131 -7.04 -10.22 3.99
C ALA A 131 -7.70 -8.93 4.47
N LYS A 132 -6.87 -7.93 4.70
CA LYS A 132 -7.29 -6.58 5.06
C LYS A 132 -7.03 -5.61 3.92
N SER A 133 -7.92 -4.66 3.72
CA SER A 133 -7.78 -3.59 2.74
C SER A 133 -8.07 -2.25 3.39
N PHE A 134 -7.11 -1.34 3.35
CA PHE A 134 -7.25 0.02 3.89
C PHE A 134 -7.06 1.05 2.78
N LEU A 135 -7.90 2.08 2.77
CA LEU A 135 -7.78 3.20 1.84
C LEU A 135 -7.23 4.43 2.56
N LEU A 136 -6.04 4.87 2.17
CA LEU A 136 -5.30 5.97 2.78
C LEU A 136 -5.54 7.27 1.99
N THR A 137 -5.86 8.35 2.68
CA THR A 137 -6.15 9.63 2.04
C THR A 137 -5.80 10.84 2.90
N LEU A 138 -5.67 12.01 2.28
CA LEU A 138 -5.57 13.30 2.95
C LEU A 138 -6.94 13.98 3.11
N ASN A 139 -7.98 13.49 2.42
CA ASN A 139 -9.29 14.13 2.41
C ASN A 139 -10.22 13.57 3.50
N LYS A 140 -10.33 14.31 4.61
CA LYS A 140 -11.16 13.94 5.75
C LYS A 140 -12.66 13.85 5.43
N GLN A 141 -13.19 14.75 4.62
CA GLN A 141 -14.61 14.77 4.27
C GLN A 141 -14.98 13.55 3.44
N GLU A 142 -14.18 13.23 2.41
CA GLU A 142 -14.38 12.05 1.57
C GLU A 142 -14.21 10.76 2.38
N ALA A 143 -13.19 10.69 3.25
CA ALA A 143 -12.98 9.54 4.13
C ALA A 143 -14.19 9.26 5.02
N ASN A 144 -14.76 10.30 5.64
CA ASN A 144 -15.96 10.16 6.47
C ASN A 144 -17.17 9.68 5.64
N GLY A 145 -17.31 10.18 4.41
CA GLY A 145 -18.36 9.72 3.50
C GLY A 145 -18.25 8.25 3.16
N VAL A 146 -17.06 7.76 2.83
CA VAL A 146 -16.83 6.35 2.50
C VAL A 146 -16.94 5.45 3.74
N ASN A 147 -16.44 5.88 4.91
CA ASN A 147 -16.59 5.11 6.15
C ASN A 147 -18.05 4.91 6.56
N LYS A 148 -18.93 5.88 6.30
CA LYS A 148 -20.39 5.69 6.49
C LYS A 148 -20.94 4.61 5.56
N LYS A 149 -20.51 4.59 4.30
CA LYS A 149 -20.90 3.55 3.33
C LYS A 149 -20.41 2.17 3.74
N ILE A 150 -19.19 2.07 4.28
CA ILE A 150 -18.67 0.82 4.87
C ILE A 150 -19.57 0.37 6.02
N ALA A 151 -19.89 1.25 6.97
CA ALA A 151 -20.75 0.94 8.10
C ALA A 151 -22.18 0.51 7.68
N ASN A 152 -22.69 1.04 6.57
CA ASN A 152 -23.98 0.68 6.00
C ASN A 152 -23.94 -0.59 5.12
N GLY A 153 -22.77 -1.19 4.88
CA GLY A 153 -22.62 -2.35 4.00
C GLY A 153 -22.67 -2.04 2.50
N GLU A 154 -22.53 -0.79 2.09
CA GLU A 154 -22.48 -0.36 0.68
C GLU A 154 -21.09 -0.52 0.05
N VAL A 155 -20.05 -0.68 0.87
CA VAL A 155 -18.64 -0.87 0.49
C VAL A 155 -18.17 -2.12 1.24
N LEU A 156 -17.67 -3.12 0.50
CA LEU A 156 -17.50 -4.48 1.01
C LEU A 156 -16.03 -4.94 1.07
N GLY A 157 -15.23 -4.46 0.13
CA GLY A 157 -13.82 -4.78 -0.03
C GLY A 157 -12.89 -3.97 0.86
N ILE A 158 -13.26 -2.74 1.22
CA ILE A 158 -12.45 -1.88 2.11
C ILE A 158 -12.85 -2.10 3.57
N ASP A 159 -11.88 -2.41 4.44
CA ASP A 159 -12.11 -2.54 5.89
C ASP A 159 -12.25 -1.16 6.56
N ASP A 160 -11.41 -0.18 6.18
CA ASP A 160 -11.48 1.16 6.73
C ASP A 160 -10.80 2.21 5.82
N VAL A 161 -11.28 3.45 5.86
CA VAL A 161 -10.67 4.60 5.18
C VAL A 161 -9.98 5.49 6.21
N VAL A 162 -8.68 5.68 6.04
CA VAL A 162 -7.80 6.31 7.03
C VAL A 162 -7.27 7.65 6.50
N VAL A 163 -7.49 8.70 7.30
CA VAL A 163 -6.96 10.04 7.04
C VAL A 163 -5.54 10.10 7.57
N VAL A 164 -4.55 10.23 6.68
CA VAL A 164 -3.13 10.01 7.01
C VAL A 164 -2.48 11.12 7.84
N ASN A 165 -3.05 12.32 7.83
CA ASN A 165 -2.60 13.48 8.61
C ASN A 165 -3.46 13.72 9.87
N ASP A 166 -4.15 12.68 10.36
CA ASP A 166 -4.95 12.71 11.59
C ASP A 166 -4.61 11.49 12.46
N LYS A 167 -5.05 11.49 13.73
CA LYS A 167 -4.79 10.44 14.73
C LYS A 167 -5.20 9.04 14.28
N LYS A 168 -6.14 8.94 13.34
CA LYS A 168 -6.56 7.65 12.78
C LYS A 168 -5.40 6.92 12.09
N PHE A 169 -4.46 7.66 11.51
CA PHE A 169 -3.26 7.08 10.94
C PHE A 169 -2.31 6.54 12.00
N ASP A 170 -2.11 7.27 13.10
CA ASP A 170 -1.28 6.79 14.22
C ASP A 170 -1.87 5.50 14.82
N THR A 171 -3.20 5.40 14.88
CA THR A 171 -3.90 4.16 15.26
C THR A 171 -3.64 3.03 14.27
N LEU A 172 -3.70 3.29 12.96
CA LEU A 172 -3.37 2.30 11.94
C LEU A 172 -1.91 1.83 12.07
N ILE A 173 -0.96 2.75 12.21
CA ILE A 173 0.46 2.41 12.38
C ILE A 173 0.67 1.59 13.64
N SER A 174 0.05 1.97 14.76
CA SER A 174 0.09 1.22 16.01
C SER A 174 -0.53 -0.18 15.89
N TYR A 175 -1.57 -0.33 15.08
CA TYR A 175 -2.15 -1.63 14.75
C TYR A 175 -1.19 -2.47 13.90
N LEU A 176 -0.63 -1.91 12.83
CA LEU A 176 0.30 -2.61 11.94
C LEU A 176 1.57 -3.06 12.68
N LYS A 177 2.11 -2.24 13.58
CA LYS A 177 3.28 -2.58 14.41
C LYS A 177 3.05 -3.78 15.35
N LYS A 178 1.81 -4.19 15.59
CA LYS A 178 1.48 -5.37 16.41
C LYS A 178 1.46 -6.67 15.61
N LEU A 179 1.55 -6.60 14.27
CA LEU A 179 1.47 -7.76 13.39
C LEU A 179 2.85 -8.31 13.05
N THR A 180 2.88 -9.59 12.68
CA THR A 180 4.12 -10.28 12.28
C THR A 180 4.23 -10.35 10.77
N PHE A 181 5.02 -9.46 10.17
CA PHE A 181 5.21 -9.43 8.72
C PHE A 181 6.29 -10.39 8.24
N TYR A 182 6.08 -10.97 7.06
CA TYR A 182 7.03 -11.87 6.41
C TYR A 182 6.95 -11.77 4.89
N LYS A 183 8.01 -12.22 4.21
CA LYS A 183 8.01 -12.37 2.75
C LYS A 183 7.38 -13.72 2.41
N PRO A 184 6.27 -13.78 1.65
CA PRO A 184 5.65 -15.04 1.29
C PRO A 184 6.56 -15.87 0.37
N GLU A 185 6.48 -17.19 0.53
CA GLU A 185 7.19 -18.16 -0.32
C GLU A 185 6.51 -18.31 -1.68
N LYS A 186 7.21 -18.97 -2.62
CA LYS A 186 6.61 -19.33 -3.90
C LYS A 186 5.47 -20.32 -3.67
N ILE A 187 4.38 -20.15 -4.41
CA ILE A 187 3.19 -21.00 -4.32
C ILE A 187 3.20 -21.99 -5.50
N ASP A 188 3.05 -23.28 -5.20
CA ASP A 188 2.81 -24.30 -6.21
C ASP A 188 1.38 -24.18 -6.75
N ILE A 189 1.24 -24.00 -8.07
CA ILE A 189 -0.06 -23.78 -8.73
C ILE A 189 -0.93 -25.05 -8.67
N ILE A 190 -0.30 -26.22 -8.77
CA ILE A 190 -0.96 -27.52 -8.68
C ILE A 190 -0.13 -28.39 -7.75
N THR A 191 -0.76 -28.87 -6.69
CA THR A 191 -0.20 -29.94 -5.86
C THR A 191 -1.02 -31.20 -6.07
N SER A 192 -0.36 -32.32 -6.34
CA SER A 192 -1.04 -33.60 -6.53
C SER A 192 -0.18 -34.74 -6.02
N THR A 193 -0.80 -35.72 -5.37
CA THR A 193 -0.12 -36.96 -5.00
C THR A 193 0.10 -37.89 -6.19
N ARG A 194 -0.68 -37.74 -7.27
CA ARG A 194 -0.62 -38.56 -8.48
C ARG A 194 -0.94 -37.72 -9.71
N TYR A 195 0.04 -37.59 -10.60
CA TYR A 195 -0.14 -37.00 -11.92
C TYR A 195 -0.19 -38.10 -12.97
N ILE A 196 -1.33 -38.25 -13.64
CA ILE A 196 -1.54 -39.27 -14.67
C ILE A 196 -1.44 -38.58 -16.02
N HIS A 197 -0.50 -39.01 -16.86
CA HIS A 197 -0.38 -38.57 -18.25
C HIS A 197 -0.15 -39.77 -19.17
N LYS A 198 -0.57 -39.64 -20.43
CA LYS A 198 -0.19 -40.61 -21.47
C LYS A 198 1.22 -40.26 -21.96
N THR A 199 2.11 -41.24 -22.05
CA THR A 199 3.36 -41.11 -22.80
C THR A 199 3.09 -41.39 -24.28
N TYR A 200 3.21 -40.38 -25.12
CA TYR A 200 3.23 -40.58 -26.57
C TYR A 200 4.67 -40.81 -27.02
N THR A 201 4.98 -42.02 -27.50
CA THR A 201 6.22 -42.28 -28.23
C THR A 201 6.03 -41.76 -29.65
N MET A 202 6.78 -40.71 -30.01
CA MET A 202 6.85 -40.24 -31.40
C MET A 202 7.53 -41.33 -32.24
N SER A 203 6.78 -42.01 -33.12
CA SER A 203 7.35 -42.89 -34.13
C SER A 203 8.07 -42.04 -35.17
N LYS A 204 9.35 -42.37 -35.42
CA LYS A 204 10.21 -41.77 -36.44
C LYS A 204 9.62 -41.84 -37.85
#